data_AF-A0A415DZ45-F1
#
_entry.id   AF-A0A415DZ45-F1
#
_cell.length_a   1.000
_cell.length_b   1.000
_cell.length_c   1.000
_cell.angle_alpha   90.00
_cell.angle_beta   90.00
_cell.angle_gamma   90.00
#
_symmetry.space_group_name_H-M   'P 1'
#
loop_
_entity.id
_entity.type
_entity.pdbx_description
1 polymer ?
#
loop_
_entity_poly.entity_id
_entity_poly.type
_entity_poly.pdbx_seq_one_letter_code
_entity_poly.pdbx_strand_id
1 'polypeptide(L)'
;MLSKKKITIFVIAILLVAAAVAAVLVYQNKYQKTADPSEIKGLWMTKEVRQGDELLSEGFNGAMLAIDQKGGYRFWDIEIESDQVGKLAERDGQLHFTGADGAEYSLYGQGGELIVSVKSGGMQQTWICERQGDYRDTQMTDQEFEEKYYALQKEGMDIKDPVYRGLYLGTKTKMLQEVDEESAILSAREGVVEKAACAWQAENLAIVVTDKEVETYMDNLISEGKKADNFEEVDAAYQKIGLTFEKSIRMQKELYRSVCILGKLSERHPKDWETFKADLIKQYKETSEYEALQIRLDKAEAKLKKEIHK
;
A
#
# COMPACT_ATOMS: atom_id res chain seq x y z
N MET A 1 12.89 39.42 -38.37
CA MET A 1 12.92 37.96 -38.23
C MET A 1 14.14 37.56 -37.41
N LEU A 2 13.96 37.05 -36.19
CA LEU A 2 15.06 36.46 -35.43
C LEU A 2 15.56 35.23 -36.18
N SER A 3 16.88 35.11 -36.38
CA SER A 3 17.45 33.94 -37.07
C SER A 3 17.12 32.66 -36.30
N LYS A 4 16.90 31.53 -36.99
CA LYS A 4 16.55 30.24 -36.37
C LYS A 4 17.45 29.88 -35.18
N LYS A 5 18.75 30.19 -35.26
CA LYS A 5 19.73 30.02 -34.16
C LYS A 5 19.38 30.82 -32.90
N LYS A 6 18.94 32.07 -33.03
CA LYS A 6 18.56 32.92 -31.87
C LYS A 6 17.26 32.44 -31.21
N ILE A 7 16.32 31.91 -32.00
CA ILE A 7 15.08 31.32 -31.49
C ILE A 7 15.39 30.04 -30.70
N THR A 8 16.24 29.15 -31.23
CA THR A 8 16.64 27.91 -30.53
C THR A 8 17.33 28.19 -29.19
N ILE A 9 18.25 29.16 -29.13
CA ILE A 9 18.94 29.54 -27.89
C ILE A 9 17.96 30.10 -26.85
N PHE A 10 16.99 30.92 -27.30
CA PHE A 10 15.98 31.50 -26.41
C PHE A 10 15.04 30.43 -25.82
N VAL A 11 14.64 29.44 -26.63
CA VAL A 11 13.80 28.31 -26.18
C VAL A 11 14.53 27.42 -25.17
N ILE A 12 15.82 27.12 -25.40
CA ILE A 12 16.63 26.34 -24.46
C ILE A 12 16.77 27.08 -23.12
N ALA A 13 17.01 28.39 -23.15
CA ALA A 13 17.11 29.19 -21.93
C ALA A 13 15.79 29.20 -21.13
N ILE A 14 14.64 29.30 -21.79
CA ILE A 14 13.33 29.22 -21.13
C ILE A 14 13.09 27.84 -20.51
N LEU A 15 13.44 26.76 -21.21
CA LEU A 15 13.29 25.39 -20.69
C LEU A 15 14.18 25.14 -19.46
N LEU A 16 15.42 25.66 -19.47
CA LEU A 16 16.32 25.57 -18.32
C LEU A 16 15.81 26.36 -17.11
N VAL A 17 15.25 27.55 -17.33
CA VAL A 17 14.63 28.35 -16.25
C VAL A 17 13.38 27.65 -15.70
N ALA A 18 12.53 27.09 -16.57
CA ALA A 18 11.35 26.34 -16.14
C ALA A 18 11.74 25.09 -15.34
N ALA A 19 12.77 24.35 -15.76
CA ALA A 19 13.30 23.20 -15.03
C ALA A 19 13.90 23.60 -13.67
N ALA A 20 14.63 24.73 -13.60
CA ALA A 20 15.18 25.24 -12.34
C ALA A 20 14.08 25.69 -11.37
N VAL A 21 13.05 26.38 -11.86
CA VAL A 21 11.89 26.79 -11.04
C VAL A 21 11.12 25.57 -10.56
N ALA A 22 10.89 24.57 -11.42
CA ALA A 22 10.25 23.32 -11.03
C ALA A 22 11.08 22.57 -9.97
N ALA A 23 12.40 22.49 -10.13
CA ALA A 23 13.29 21.88 -9.15
C ALA A 23 13.28 22.62 -7.80
N VAL A 24 13.28 23.95 -7.81
CA VAL A 24 13.18 24.77 -6.59
C VAL A 24 11.82 24.62 -5.93
N LEU A 25 10.72 24.58 -6.69
CA LEU A 25 9.37 24.36 -6.14
C LEU A 25 9.20 22.95 -5.56
N VAL A 26 9.70 21.91 -6.24
CA VAL A 26 9.73 20.54 -5.72
C VAL A 26 10.59 20.46 -4.45
N TYR A 27 11.75 21.14 -4.44
CA TYR A 27 12.62 21.20 -3.27
C TYR A 27 11.95 21.94 -2.10
N GLN A 28 11.31 23.08 -2.33
CA GLN A 28 10.62 23.86 -1.30
C GLN A 28 9.40 23.13 -0.74
N ASN A 29 8.58 22.52 -1.60
CA ASN A 29 7.42 21.73 -1.16
C ASN A 29 7.83 20.47 -0.40
N LYS A 30 8.97 19.86 -0.73
CA LYS A 30 9.46 18.67 0.00
C LYS A 30 9.74 18.97 1.48
N TYR A 31 10.13 20.19 1.85
CA TYR A 31 10.50 20.53 3.23
C TYR A 31 9.48 21.39 3.97
N GLN A 32 8.32 21.68 3.37
CA GLN A 32 7.27 22.42 4.04
C GLN A 32 6.62 21.54 5.12
N LYS A 33 6.41 22.12 6.30
CA LYS A 33 5.67 21.46 7.38
C LYS A 33 4.18 21.48 7.04
N THR A 34 3.51 20.34 7.24
CA THR A 34 2.06 20.22 7.07
C THR A 34 1.42 19.55 8.27
N ALA A 35 0.26 20.07 8.67
CA ALA A 35 -0.62 19.47 9.66
C ALA A 35 -1.95 19.05 9.02
N ASP A 36 -2.03 19.01 7.69
CA ASP A 36 -3.20 18.51 6.97
C ASP A 36 -3.19 16.97 7.03
N PRO A 37 -4.17 16.32 7.70
CA PRO A 37 -4.25 14.87 7.76
C PRO A 37 -4.29 14.19 6.39
N SER A 38 -4.85 14.84 5.37
CA SER A 38 -4.92 14.27 4.02
C SER A 38 -3.56 14.15 3.34
N GLU A 39 -2.60 15.00 3.72
CA GLU A 39 -1.21 14.98 3.22
C GLU A 39 -0.33 13.98 3.97
N ILE A 40 -0.69 13.65 5.23
CA ILE A 40 0.08 12.74 6.09
C ILE A 40 -0.66 11.44 6.42
N LYS A 41 -1.77 11.13 5.75
CA LYS A 41 -2.50 9.88 5.94
C LYS A 41 -1.62 8.68 5.61
N GLY A 42 -1.82 7.58 6.34
CA GLY A 42 -1.10 6.33 6.15
C GLY A 42 -0.72 5.66 7.46
N LEU A 43 0.01 4.56 7.32
CA LEU A 43 0.65 3.84 8.43
C LEU A 43 2.10 4.30 8.55
N TRP A 44 2.47 4.76 9.73
CA TRP A 44 3.78 5.31 10.06
C TRP A 44 4.47 4.45 11.11
N MET A 45 5.75 4.15 10.85
CA MET A 45 6.62 3.44 11.80
C MET A 45 7.85 4.27 12.09
N THR A 46 8.30 4.21 13.34
CA THR A 46 9.51 4.88 13.78
C THR A 46 10.73 4.37 13.02
N LYS A 47 11.48 5.31 12.44
CA LYS A 47 12.76 5.08 11.78
C LYS A 47 13.91 5.50 12.68
N GLU A 48 13.70 6.54 13.48
CA GLU A 48 14.73 7.09 14.37
C GLU A 48 14.07 7.77 15.58
N VAL A 49 14.68 7.61 16.77
CA VAL A 49 14.30 8.30 18.00
C VAL A 49 15.46 9.16 18.48
N ARG A 50 15.19 10.45 18.70
CA ARG A 50 16.15 11.44 19.18
C ARG A 50 15.73 12.11 20.48
N GLN A 51 16.71 12.60 21.23
CA GLN A 51 16.51 13.52 22.33
C GLN A 51 17.44 14.73 22.16
N GLY A 52 16.88 15.85 21.71
CA GLY A 52 17.68 16.96 21.18
C GLY A 52 18.46 16.51 19.95
N ASP A 53 19.78 16.70 19.97
CA ASP A 53 20.68 16.29 18.89
C ASP A 53 21.19 14.84 19.04
N GLU A 54 20.91 14.19 20.17
CA GLU A 54 21.36 12.82 20.46
C GLU A 54 20.43 11.79 19.83
N LEU A 55 21.02 10.82 19.12
CA LEU A 55 20.34 9.64 18.59
C LEU A 55 20.25 8.58 19.68
N LEU A 56 19.02 8.25 20.11
CA LEU A 56 18.77 7.23 21.12
C LEU A 56 18.59 5.83 20.53
N SER A 57 17.89 5.73 19.39
CA SER A 57 17.62 4.47 18.70
C SER A 57 17.41 4.65 17.21
N GLU A 58 17.88 3.68 16.42
CA GLU A 58 17.53 3.51 15.01
C GLU A 58 16.50 2.37 14.88
N GLY A 59 15.52 2.55 14.00
CA GLY A 59 14.49 1.56 13.69
C GLY A 59 13.25 1.59 14.59
N PHE A 60 12.48 0.51 14.47
CA PHE A 60 11.18 0.35 15.13
C PHE A 60 11.32 0.30 16.65
N ASN A 61 10.55 1.15 17.34
CA ASN A 61 10.57 1.30 18.80
C ASN A 61 9.32 0.70 19.49
N GLY A 62 8.62 -0.25 18.86
CA GLY A 62 7.41 -0.83 19.43
C GLY A 62 6.13 -0.01 19.22
N ALA A 63 6.23 1.24 18.74
CA ALA A 63 5.10 2.12 18.50
C ALA A 63 4.76 2.28 17.00
N MET A 64 3.47 2.24 16.68
CA MET A 64 2.94 2.45 15.33
C MET A 64 1.80 3.46 15.35
N LEU A 65 1.75 4.32 14.34
CA LEU A 65 0.69 5.33 14.21
C LEU A 65 0.05 5.26 12.83
N ALA A 66 -1.26 5.06 12.80
CA ALA A 66 -2.07 5.26 11.61
C ALA A 66 -2.81 6.59 11.69
N ILE A 67 -2.88 7.31 10.55
CA ILE A 67 -3.64 8.54 10.39
C ILE A 67 -4.55 8.39 9.17
N ASP A 68 -5.85 8.66 9.32
CA ASP A 68 -6.80 8.71 8.21
C ASP A 68 -6.95 10.13 7.63
N GLN A 69 -7.61 10.22 6.47
CA GLN A 69 -7.76 11.50 5.75
C GLN A 69 -8.59 12.55 6.51
N LYS A 70 -9.34 12.15 7.55
CA LYS A 70 -10.22 13.02 8.35
C LYS A 70 -9.57 13.42 9.68
N GLY A 71 -8.30 13.03 9.90
CA GLY A 71 -7.56 13.28 11.13
C GLY A 71 -7.93 12.34 12.27
N GLY A 72 -8.59 11.22 11.99
CA GLY A 72 -8.63 10.11 12.94
C GLY A 72 -7.25 9.46 13.07
N TYR A 73 -6.95 8.90 14.24
CA TYR A 73 -5.73 8.14 14.47
C TYR A 73 -6.02 6.79 15.13
N ARG A 74 -5.12 5.83 14.89
CA ARG A 74 -4.95 4.62 15.70
C ARG A 74 -3.49 4.50 16.10
N PHE A 75 -3.23 4.36 17.38
CA PHE A 75 -1.89 4.31 17.96
C PHE A 75 -1.71 2.99 18.71
N TRP A 76 -0.75 2.19 18.27
CA TRP A 76 -0.36 0.95 18.93
C TRP A 76 0.96 1.15 19.63
N ASP A 77 1.03 0.74 20.89
CA ASP A 77 2.27 0.68 21.66
C ASP A 77 2.38 -0.71 22.27
N ILE A 78 3.34 -1.48 21.74
CA ILE A 78 3.56 -2.87 22.14
C ILE A 78 4.14 -2.96 23.55
N GLU A 79 4.91 -1.96 24.00
CA GLU A 79 5.56 -2.01 25.31
C GLU A 79 4.56 -1.90 26.46
N ILE A 80 3.47 -1.17 26.24
CA ILE A 80 2.39 -0.96 27.22
C ILE A 80 1.08 -1.66 26.83
N GLU A 81 1.11 -2.52 25.81
CA GLU A 81 -0.06 -3.26 25.28
C GLU A 81 -1.28 -2.34 25.03
N SER A 82 -1.03 -1.16 24.45
CA SER A 82 -2.07 -0.16 24.19
C SER A 82 -2.47 -0.15 22.72
N ASP A 83 -3.79 -0.06 22.48
CA ASP A 83 -4.40 0.21 21.19
C ASP A 83 -5.43 1.34 21.36
N GLN A 84 -5.06 2.54 20.93
CA GLN A 84 -5.85 3.74 21.14
C GLN A 84 -6.35 4.29 19.81
N VAL A 85 -7.65 4.54 19.72
CA VAL A 85 -8.27 5.27 18.60
C VAL A 85 -8.76 6.64 19.05
N GLY A 86 -8.70 7.63 18.17
CA GLY A 86 -9.22 8.95 18.48
C GLY A 86 -9.17 9.92 17.32
N LYS A 87 -9.32 11.22 17.64
CA LYS A 87 -9.22 12.30 16.65
C LYS A 87 -8.11 13.27 17.04
N LEU A 88 -7.26 13.58 16.07
CA LEU A 88 -6.18 14.53 16.22
C LEU A 88 -6.75 15.95 16.37
N ALA A 89 -6.20 16.71 17.31
CA ALA A 89 -6.54 18.11 17.50
C ALA A 89 -5.47 19.00 16.87
N GLU A 90 -5.85 19.93 16.00
CA GLU A 90 -4.92 20.91 15.45
C GLU A 90 -4.68 22.05 16.45
N ARG A 91 -3.41 22.30 16.78
CA ARG A 91 -2.95 23.42 17.61
C ARG A 91 -1.57 23.86 17.15
N ASP A 92 -1.38 25.17 16.99
CA ASP A 92 -0.10 25.78 16.63
C ASP A 92 0.57 25.19 15.37
N GLY A 93 -0.25 24.85 14.36
CA GLY A 93 0.20 24.27 13.10
C GLY A 93 0.74 22.84 13.22
N GLN A 94 0.32 22.11 14.26
CA GLN A 94 0.63 20.70 14.49
C GLN A 94 -0.64 19.96 14.91
N LEU A 95 -0.64 18.64 14.74
CA LEU A 95 -1.68 17.74 15.20
C LEU A 95 -1.29 17.13 16.54
N HIS A 96 -2.25 16.94 17.44
CA HIS A 96 -1.99 16.51 18.81
C HIS A 96 -2.92 15.40 19.27
N PHE A 97 -2.40 14.50 20.10
CA PHE A 97 -3.19 13.57 20.92
C PHE A 97 -2.47 13.26 22.24
N THR A 98 -3.21 12.68 23.18
CA THR A 98 -2.66 12.21 24.47
C THR A 98 -2.75 10.69 24.50
N GLY A 99 -1.60 10.04 24.73
CA GLY A 99 -1.49 8.59 24.83
C GLY A 99 -2.19 8.03 26.06
N ALA A 100 -2.45 6.73 26.06
CA ALA A 100 -3.02 6.02 27.20
C ALA A 100 -2.11 6.05 28.45
N ASP A 101 -0.80 6.20 28.25
CA ASP A 101 0.23 6.40 29.28
C ASP A 101 0.27 7.84 29.84
N GLY A 102 -0.53 8.75 29.26
CA GLY A 102 -0.54 10.17 29.59
C GLY A 102 0.54 11.00 28.87
N ALA A 103 1.31 10.41 27.96
CA ALA A 103 2.26 11.17 27.14
C ALA A 103 1.52 12.10 26.16
N GLU A 104 2.11 13.27 25.92
CA GLU A 104 1.61 14.23 24.95
C GLU A 104 2.35 14.06 23.63
N TYR A 105 1.61 13.88 22.54
CA TYR A 105 2.15 13.70 21.20
C TYR A 105 1.78 14.91 20.34
N SER A 106 2.77 15.52 19.69
CA SER A 106 2.61 16.59 18.71
C SER A 106 3.27 16.18 17.40
N LEU A 107 2.54 16.22 16.28
CA LEU A 107 3.00 15.68 15.02
C LEU A 107 2.74 16.58 13.81
N TYR A 108 3.61 16.48 12.82
CA TYR A 108 3.48 17.14 11.52
C TYR A 108 4.25 16.37 10.44
N GLY A 109 3.83 16.52 9.19
CA GLY A 109 4.55 15.98 8.03
C GLY A 109 5.66 16.93 7.57
N GLN A 110 6.81 16.38 7.20
CA GLN A 110 7.92 17.12 6.59
C GLN A 110 8.83 16.17 5.82
N GLY A 111 9.25 16.49 4.60
CA GLY A 111 10.22 15.66 3.89
C GLY A 111 9.68 14.35 3.31
N GLY A 112 8.37 14.09 3.44
CA GLY A 112 7.79 12.76 3.25
C GLY A 112 7.89 11.86 4.48
N GLU A 113 8.38 12.40 5.60
CA GLU A 113 8.43 11.77 6.92
C GLU A 113 7.36 12.38 7.83
N LEU A 114 6.99 11.65 8.86
CA LEU A 114 6.18 12.16 9.95
C LEU A 114 7.10 12.43 11.15
N ILE A 115 7.08 13.66 11.65
CA ILE A 115 7.84 14.06 12.82
C ILE A 115 6.89 14.08 14.00
N VAL A 116 7.21 13.31 15.05
CA VAL A 116 6.40 13.19 16.26
C VAL A 116 7.23 13.62 17.46
N SER A 117 6.85 14.72 18.12
CA SER A 117 7.38 15.09 19.42
C SER A 117 6.58 14.39 20.51
N VAL A 118 7.26 13.65 21.38
CA VAL A 118 6.66 12.92 22.50
C VAL A 118 7.16 13.49 23.80
N LYS A 119 6.25 13.89 24.68
CA LYS A 119 6.56 14.45 25.98
C LYS A 119 5.96 13.60 27.09
N SER A 120 6.81 13.01 27.91
CA SER A 120 6.42 12.15 29.04
C SER A 120 7.41 12.31 30.20
N GLY A 121 6.91 12.36 31.43
CA GLY A 121 7.76 12.39 32.63
C GLY A 121 8.76 13.56 32.71
N GLY A 122 8.51 14.67 32.01
CA GLY A 122 9.44 15.81 31.93
C GLY A 122 10.56 15.65 30.89
N MET A 123 10.60 14.52 30.17
CA MET A 123 11.48 14.30 29.02
C MET A 123 10.73 14.58 27.72
N GLN A 124 11.47 15.01 26.69
CA GLN A 124 10.96 15.20 25.34
C GLN A 124 11.83 14.46 24.34
N GLN A 125 11.20 13.64 23.51
CA GLN A 125 11.82 12.93 22.41
C GLN A 125 11.21 13.38 21.07
N THR A 126 11.96 13.19 20.00
CA THR A 126 11.49 13.36 18.63
C THR A 126 11.61 12.04 17.90
N TRP A 127 10.50 11.53 17.41
CA TRP A 127 10.46 10.36 16.53
C TRP A 127 10.38 10.84 15.09
N ILE A 128 11.28 10.33 14.26
CA ILE A 128 11.21 10.48 12.81
C ILE A 128 10.63 9.17 12.30
N CYS A 129 9.47 9.27 11.67
CA CYS A 129 8.73 8.13 11.19
C CYS A 129 8.69 8.12 9.66
N GLU A 130 8.79 6.91 9.10
CA GLU A 130 8.63 6.68 7.68
C GLU A 130 7.28 5.99 7.39
N ARG A 131 6.73 6.28 6.21
CA ARG A 131 5.46 5.70 5.78
C ARG A 131 5.67 4.27 5.31
N GLN A 132 4.93 3.35 5.90
CA GLN A 132 4.95 1.91 5.57
C GLN A 132 3.80 1.51 4.63
N GLY A 133 2.76 2.33 4.54
CA GLY A 133 1.65 2.06 3.64
C GLY A 133 0.47 3.00 3.82
N ASP A 134 -0.60 2.63 3.13
CA ASP A 134 -1.92 3.23 3.30
C ASP A 134 -2.62 2.58 4.49
N TYR A 135 -3.51 3.33 5.15
CA TYR A 135 -4.34 2.80 6.22
C TYR A 135 -5.80 3.18 5.98
N ARG A 136 -6.69 2.29 6.39
CA ARG A 136 -8.14 2.49 6.32
C ARG A 136 -8.61 3.57 7.30
N ASP A 137 -9.91 3.86 7.28
CA ASP A 137 -10.55 4.69 8.31
C ASP A 137 -10.17 4.16 9.70
N THR A 138 -9.52 5.01 10.52
CA THR A 138 -8.98 4.59 11.83
C THR A 138 -10.07 4.29 12.84
N GLN A 139 -11.29 4.76 12.59
CA GLN A 139 -12.45 4.49 13.43
C GLN A 139 -13.15 3.18 13.04
N MET A 140 -12.77 2.56 11.92
CA MET A 140 -13.28 1.26 11.51
C MET A 140 -12.64 0.15 12.36
N THR A 141 -13.48 -0.61 13.04
CA THR A 141 -13.03 -1.77 13.82
C THR A 141 -12.38 -2.83 12.91
N ASP A 142 -11.52 -3.67 13.47
CA ASP A 142 -10.90 -4.79 12.74
C ASP A 142 -11.96 -5.70 12.11
N GLN A 143 -13.00 -6.03 12.87
CA GLN A 143 -14.11 -6.86 12.43
C GLN A 143 -14.89 -6.24 11.26
N GLU A 144 -15.21 -4.94 11.32
CA GLU A 144 -15.92 -4.25 10.22
C GLU A 144 -15.07 -4.22 8.94
N PHE A 145 -13.76 -4.04 9.07
CA PHE A 145 -12.86 -4.08 7.93
C PHE A 145 -12.80 -5.48 7.33
N GLU A 146 -12.64 -6.52 8.14
CA GLU A 146 -12.60 -7.91 7.69
C GLU A 146 -13.90 -8.30 6.97
N GLU A 147 -15.05 -7.97 7.52
CA GLU A 147 -16.35 -8.23 6.89
C GLU A 147 -16.47 -7.55 5.52
N LYS A 148 -16.07 -6.27 5.40
CA LYS A 148 -16.05 -5.55 4.12
C LYS A 148 -15.04 -6.16 3.14
N TYR A 149 -13.85 -6.48 3.62
CA TYR A 149 -12.78 -7.06 2.81
C TYR A 149 -13.18 -8.44 2.25
N TYR A 150 -13.77 -9.31 3.08
CA TYR A 150 -14.24 -10.62 2.63
C TYR A 150 -15.47 -10.53 1.74
N ALA A 151 -16.37 -9.57 1.96
CA ALA A 151 -17.47 -9.29 1.04
C ALA A 151 -16.95 -8.90 -0.36
N LEU A 152 -15.94 -8.02 -0.42
CA LEU A 152 -15.27 -7.67 -1.68
C LEU A 152 -14.61 -8.88 -2.34
N GLN A 153 -13.92 -9.73 -1.58
CA GLN A 153 -13.37 -10.99 -2.10
C GLN A 153 -14.47 -11.83 -2.74
N LYS A 154 -15.61 -11.99 -2.05
CA LYS A 154 -16.75 -12.75 -2.55
C LYS A 154 -17.32 -12.20 -3.86
N GLU A 155 -17.52 -10.89 -3.94
CA GLU A 155 -17.97 -10.23 -5.18
C GLU A 155 -16.98 -10.47 -6.34
N GLY A 156 -15.68 -10.38 -6.05
CA GLY A 156 -14.64 -10.66 -7.05
C GLY A 156 -14.63 -12.11 -7.54
N MET A 157 -15.06 -13.08 -6.73
CA MET A 157 -15.11 -14.49 -7.15
C MET A 157 -16.13 -14.74 -8.28
N ASP A 158 -17.18 -13.94 -8.37
CA ASP A 158 -18.18 -14.06 -9.44
C ASP A 158 -17.68 -13.47 -10.78
N ILE A 159 -16.54 -12.76 -10.76
CA ILE A 159 -15.94 -12.17 -11.95
C ILE A 159 -15.10 -13.20 -12.71
N LYS A 160 -15.58 -13.62 -13.88
CA LYS A 160 -14.92 -14.61 -14.74
C LYS A 160 -13.67 -14.12 -15.48
N ASP A 161 -13.63 -12.84 -15.87
CA ASP A 161 -12.46 -12.30 -16.58
C ASP A 161 -11.34 -12.01 -15.56
N PRO A 162 -10.20 -12.73 -15.61
CA PRO A 162 -9.15 -12.58 -14.62
C PRO A 162 -8.51 -11.18 -14.61
N VAL A 163 -8.48 -10.48 -15.75
CA VAL A 163 -7.94 -9.11 -15.82
C VAL A 163 -8.90 -8.14 -15.14
N TYR A 164 -10.21 -8.24 -15.45
CA TYR A 164 -11.21 -7.43 -14.77
C TYR A 164 -11.29 -7.76 -13.28
N ARG A 165 -11.23 -9.04 -12.90
CA ARG A 165 -11.24 -9.47 -11.49
C ARG A 165 -10.05 -8.89 -10.72
N GLY A 166 -8.85 -8.99 -11.30
CA GLY A 166 -7.63 -8.47 -10.68
C GLY A 166 -7.70 -6.96 -10.47
N LEU A 167 -8.13 -6.22 -11.50
CA LEU A 167 -8.31 -4.78 -11.40
C LEU A 167 -9.39 -4.40 -10.37
N TYR A 168 -10.56 -5.05 -10.43
CA TYR A 168 -11.69 -4.83 -9.53
C TYR A 168 -11.29 -5.00 -8.06
N LEU A 169 -10.74 -6.17 -7.72
CA LEU A 169 -10.36 -6.49 -6.34
C LEU A 169 -9.23 -5.59 -5.86
N GLY A 170 -8.21 -5.34 -6.70
CA GLY A 170 -7.10 -4.46 -6.36
C GLY A 170 -7.57 -3.03 -6.05
N THR A 171 -8.38 -2.45 -6.93
CA THR A 171 -8.90 -1.09 -6.75
C THR A 171 -9.83 -1.00 -5.55
N LYS A 172 -10.82 -1.89 -5.41
CA LYS A 172 -11.77 -1.84 -4.30
C LYS A 172 -11.10 -2.06 -2.93
N THR A 173 -10.09 -2.93 -2.86
CA THR A 173 -9.30 -3.13 -1.62
C THR A 173 -8.53 -1.86 -1.27
N LYS A 174 -7.89 -1.22 -2.24
CA LYS A 174 -7.17 0.05 -2.03
C LYS A 174 -8.12 1.19 -1.62
N MET A 175 -9.29 1.28 -2.22
CA MET A 175 -10.31 2.24 -1.81
C MET A 175 -10.84 1.97 -0.39
N LEU A 176 -10.94 0.71 0.03
CA LEU A 176 -11.27 0.35 1.41
C LEU A 176 -10.19 0.83 2.40
N GLN A 177 -8.96 1.03 1.93
CA GLN A 177 -7.83 1.64 2.64
C GLN A 177 -7.72 3.16 2.40
N GLU A 178 -8.82 3.81 2.02
CA GLU A 178 -8.90 5.26 1.75
C GLU A 178 -7.91 5.81 0.70
N VAL A 179 -7.43 4.95 -0.20
CA VAL A 179 -6.71 5.40 -1.40
C VAL A 179 -7.73 5.96 -2.39
N ASP A 180 -7.43 7.12 -2.99
CA ASP A 180 -8.29 7.72 -4.01
C ASP A 180 -8.45 6.80 -5.22
N GLU A 181 -9.56 6.94 -5.94
CA GLU A 181 -9.91 6.04 -7.04
C GLU A 181 -8.80 5.96 -8.11
N GLU A 182 -8.22 7.10 -8.50
CA GLU A 182 -7.24 7.15 -9.58
C GLU A 182 -5.96 6.38 -9.20
N SER A 183 -5.44 6.65 -8.00
CA SER A 183 -4.27 5.98 -7.46
C SER A 183 -4.53 4.49 -7.18
N ALA A 184 -5.73 4.15 -6.71
CA ALA A 184 -6.16 2.76 -6.50
C ALA A 184 -6.26 1.98 -7.83
N ILE A 185 -6.74 2.60 -8.90
CA ILE A 185 -6.76 2.01 -10.25
C ILE A 185 -5.35 1.82 -10.78
N LEU A 186 -4.49 2.85 -10.68
CA LEU A 186 -3.12 2.78 -11.17
C LEU A 186 -2.34 1.64 -10.49
N SER A 187 -2.36 1.59 -9.15
CA SER A 187 -1.69 0.54 -8.39
C SER A 187 -2.22 -0.86 -8.72
N ALA A 188 -3.54 -1.00 -8.90
CA ALA A 188 -4.14 -2.27 -9.29
C ALA A 188 -3.73 -2.70 -10.72
N ARG A 189 -3.60 -1.75 -11.67
CA ARG A 189 -3.07 -2.03 -13.01
C ARG A 189 -1.64 -2.54 -12.94
N GLU A 190 -0.78 -1.91 -12.14
CA GLU A 190 0.61 -2.33 -11.95
C GLU A 190 0.69 -3.75 -11.39
N GLY A 191 -0.12 -4.08 -10.38
CA GLY A 191 -0.19 -5.44 -9.82
C GLY A 191 -0.68 -6.50 -10.82
N VAL A 192 -1.59 -6.14 -11.73
CA VAL A 192 -2.00 -7.05 -12.83
C VAL A 192 -0.87 -7.24 -13.84
N VAL A 193 -0.16 -6.17 -14.20
CA VAL A 193 1.00 -6.24 -15.11
C VAL A 193 2.14 -7.07 -14.51
N GLU A 194 2.44 -6.91 -13.23
CA GLU A 194 3.46 -7.70 -12.52
C GLU A 194 3.15 -9.20 -12.58
N LYS A 195 1.91 -9.59 -12.26
CA LYS A 195 1.49 -11.00 -12.31
C LYS A 195 1.56 -11.57 -13.73
N ALA A 196 1.20 -10.77 -14.74
CA ALA A 196 1.29 -11.18 -16.13
C ALA A 196 2.75 -11.34 -16.60
N ALA A 197 3.64 -10.43 -16.20
CA ALA A 197 5.07 -10.53 -16.48
C ALA A 197 5.69 -11.79 -15.85
N CYS A 198 5.33 -12.11 -14.61
CA CYS A 198 5.76 -13.32 -13.93
C CYS A 198 5.26 -14.59 -14.63
N ALA A 199 4.00 -14.61 -15.05
CA ALA A 199 3.44 -15.74 -15.81
C ALA A 199 4.16 -15.93 -17.16
N TRP A 200 4.37 -14.85 -17.91
CA TRP A 200 5.14 -14.85 -19.16
C TRP A 200 6.57 -15.39 -18.96
N GLN A 201 7.25 -14.98 -17.89
CA GLN A 201 8.59 -15.48 -17.59
C GLN A 201 8.59 -16.95 -17.18
N ALA A 202 7.58 -17.39 -16.44
CA ALA A 202 7.44 -18.78 -16.06
C ALA A 202 7.27 -19.67 -17.30
N GLU A 203 6.48 -19.23 -18.28
CA GLU A 203 6.34 -19.90 -19.58
C GLU A 203 7.68 -19.98 -20.32
N ASN A 204 8.41 -18.87 -20.43
CA ASN A 204 9.73 -18.82 -21.09
C ASN A 204 10.78 -19.73 -20.42
N LEU A 205 10.71 -19.88 -19.10
CA LEU A 205 11.61 -20.74 -18.32
C LEU A 205 11.10 -22.17 -18.18
N ALA A 206 9.99 -22.52 -18.83
CA ALA A 206 9.29 -23.79 -18.70
C ALA A 206 9.02 -24.18 -17.22
N ILE A 207 8.76 -23.19 -16.38
CA ILE A 207 8.35 -23.38 -14.99
C ILE A 207 6.88 -23.81 -15.00
N VAL A 208 6.65 -25.08 -14.67
CA VAL A 208 5.31 -25.64 -14.52
C VAL A 208 4.90 -25.61 -13.05
N VAL A 209 3.71 -25.08 -12.77
CA VAL A 209 3.01 -25.23 -11.49
C VAL A 209 1.80 -26.11 -11.71
N THR A 210 1.87 -27.32 -11.17
CA THR A 210 0.82 -28.33 -11.30
C THR A 210 -0.35 -28.05 -10.38
N ASP A 211 -1.53 -28.57 -10.72
CA ASP A 211 -2.70 -28.52 -9.85
C ASP A 211 -2.42 -29.10 -8.46
N LYS A 212 -1.66 -30.20 -8.39
CA LYS A 212 -1.29 -30.82 -7.12
C LYS A 212 -0.45 -29.88 -6.23
N GLU A 213 0.48 -29.13 -6.81
CA GLU A 213 1.27 -28.15 -6.05
C GLU A 213 0.38 -27.03 -5.52
N VAL A 214 -0.57 -26.54 -6.33
CA VAL A 214 -1.51 -25.50 -5.88
C VAL A 214 -2.45 -26.02 -4.79
N GLU A 215 -2.98 -27.23 -4.93
CA GLU A 215 -3.82 -27.86 -3.89
C GLU A 215 -3.03 -28.06 -2.59
N THR A 216 -1.78 -28.53 -2.67
CA THR A 216 -0.91 -28.72 -1.49
C THR A 216 -0.64 -27.38 -0.81
N TYR A 217 -0.39 -26.32 -1.59
CA TYR A 217 -0.20 -24.98 -1.05
C TYR A 217 -1.47 -24.47 -0.34
N MET A 218 -2.65 -24.66 -0.95
CA MET A 218 -3.93 -24.31 -0.32
C MET A 218 -4.21 -25.13 0.94
N ASP A 219 -3.92 -26.44 0.94
CA ASP A 219 -4.04 -27.31 2.12
C ASP A 219 -3.19 -26.80 3.27
N ASN A 220 -1.94 -26.41 2.99
CA ASN A 220 -1.02 -25.85 3.97
C ASN A 220 -1.57 -24.53 4.53
N LEU A 221 -2.01 -23.60 3.67
CA LEU A 221 -2.62 -22.34 4.10
C LEU A 221 -3.85 -22.58 4.99
N ILE A 222 -4.71 -23.54 4.62
CA ILE A 222 -5.90 -23.87 5.41
C ILE A 222 -5.50 -24.43 6.78
N SER A 223 -4.53 -25.34 6.80
CA SER A 223 -4.02 -25.95 8.04
C SER A 223 -3.33 -24.93 8.94
N GLU A 224 -2.53 -24.02 8.38
CA GLU A 224 -1.85 -22.97 9.13
C GLU A 224 -2.85 -21.93 9.67
N GLY A 225 -3.79 -21.47 8.83
CA GLY A 225 -4.84 -20.55 9.26
C GLY A 225 -5.68 -21.10 10.40
N LYS A 226 -6.01 -22.40 10.38
CA LYS A 226 -6.75 -23.09 11.45
C LYS A 226 -6.00 -23.17 12.79
N LYS A 227 -4.69 -22.90 12.81
CA LYS A 227 -3.85 -22.90 14.02
C LYS A 227 -3.62 -21.51 14.59
N ALA A 228 -4.06 -20.44 13.90
CA ALA A 228 -3.90 -19.09 14.38
C ALA A 228 -4.83 -18.84 15.59
N ASP A 229 -4.34 -18.09 16.59
CA ASP A 229 -5.08 -17.83 17.82
C ASP A 229 -6.41 -17.10 17.58
N ASN A 230 -6.50 -16.34 16.48
CA ASN A 230 -7.70 -15.62 16.07
C ASN A 230 -8.56 -16.37 15.02
N PHE A 231 -8.33 -17.67 14.78
CA PHE A 231 -9.03 -18.40 13.71
C PHE A 231 -10.55 -18.38 13.85
N GLU A 232 -11.08 -18.52 15.07
CA GLU A 232 -12.54 -18.55 15.30
C GLU A 232 -13.20 -17.21 14.92
N GLU A 233 -12.53 -16.09 15.20
CA GLU A 233 -13.00 -14.75 14.84
C GLU A 233 -13.00 -14.57 13.31
N VAL A 234 -11.91 -14.99 12.66
CA VAL A 234 -11.76 -14.93 11.20
C VAL A 234 -12.82 -15.80 10.49
N ASP A 235 -13.03 -17.05 10.92
CA ASP A 235 -14.03 -17.91 10.30
C ASP A 235 -15.46 -17.39 10.55
N ALA A 236 -15.74 -16.81 11.74
CA ALA A 236 -17.02 -16.16 12.01
C ALA A 236 -17.28 -14.97 11.07
N ALA A 237 -16.27 -14.16 10.75
CA ALA A 237 -16.39 -13.08 9.77
C ALA A 237 -16.72 -13.61 8.36
N TYR A 238 -16.10 -14.71 7.93
CA TYR A 238 -16.46 -15.39 6.68
C TYR A 238 -17.88 -15.96 6.70
N GLN A 239 -18.33 -16.53 7.82
CA GLN A 239 -19.68 -17.09 7.95
C GLN A 239 -20.77 -16.02 7.82
N LYS A 240 -20.56 -14.81 8.35
CA LYS A 240 -21.51 -13.70 8.21
C LYS A 240 -21.81 -13.32 6.78
N ILE A 241 -20.84 -13.48 5.88
CA ILE A 241 -21.01 -13.23 4.44
C ILE A 241 -21.43 -14.49 3.66
N GLY A 242 -21.79 -15.58 4.34
CA GLY A 242 -22.21 -16.84 3.74
C GLY A 242 -21.07 -17.62 3.08
N LEU A 243 -19.87 -17.55 3.66
CA LEU A 243 -18.68 -18.26 3.23
C LEU A 243 -18.04 -19.02 4.42
N THR A 244 -16.98 -19.77 4.17
CA THR A 244 -16.08 -20.28 5.21
C THR A 244 -14.66 -19.93 4.82
N PHE A 245 -13.74 -19.84 5.79
CA PHE A 245 -12.32 -19.59 5.50
C PHE A 245 -11.79 -20.58 4.46
N GLU A 246 -12.02 -21.88 4.66
CA GLU A 246 -11.57 -22.91 3.74
C GLU A 246 -12.14 -22.74 2.32
N LYS A 247 -13.43 -22.42 2.21
CA LYS A 247 -14.06 -22.17 0.90
C LYS A 247 -13.46 -20.94 0.21
N SER A 248 -13.10 -19.90 0.98
CA SER A 248 -12.45 -18.68 0.45
C SER A 248 -11.11 -18.99 -0.20
N ILE A 249 -10.32 -19.87 0.42
CA ILE A 249 -9.02 -20.31 -0.12
C ILE A 249 -9.25 -21.13 -1.40
N ARG A 250 -10.11 -22.15 -1.35
CA ARG A 250 -10.31 -23.06 -2.50
C ARG A 250 -10.83 -22.35 -3.75
N MET A 251 -11.68 -21.33 -3.58
CA MET A 251 -12.22 -20.57 -4.70
C MET A 251 -11.18 -19.66 -5.39
N GLN A 252 -10.01 -19.46 -4.77
CA GLN A 252 -8.93 -18.62 -5.28
C GLN A 252 -7.75 -19.41 -5.89
N LYS A 253 -7.97 -20.65 -6.33
CA LYS A 253 -6.95 -21.53 -6.94
C LYS A 253 -6.02 -20.83 -7.95
N GLU A 254 -6.57 -20.06 -8.89
CA GLU A 254 -5.77 -19.35 -9.90
C GLU A 254 -4.87 -18.25 -9.31
N LEU A 255 -5.34 -17.56 -8.25
CA LEU A 255 -4.52 -16.60 -7.52
C LEU A 255 -3.33 -17.32 -6.88
N TYR A 256 -3.58 -18.45 -6.22
CA TYR A 256 -2.52 -19.23 -5.58
C TYR A 256 -1.57 -19.87 -6.59
N ARG A 257 -2.03 -20.24 -7.79
CA ARG A 257 -1.10 -20.63 -8.87
C ARG A 257 -0.14 -19.51 -9.22
N SER A 258 -0.61 -18.26 -9.34
CA SER A 258 0.29 -17.11 -9.55
C SER A 258 1.27 -16.94 -8.40
N VAL A 259 0.84 -17.10 -7.14
CA VAL A 259 1.72 -17.04 -5.96
C VAL A 259 2.80 -18.12 -6.00
N CYS A 260 2.46 -19.36 -6.37
CA CYS A 260 3.45 -20.42 -6.55
C CYS A 260 4.45 -20.10 -7.67
N ILE A 261 4.01 -19.49 -8.78
CA ILE A 261 4.90 -19.03 -9.85
C ILE A 261 5.89 -17.99 -9.32
N LEU A 262 5.37 -16.96 -8.62
CA LEU A 262 6.18 -15.92 -7.99
C LEU A 262 7.21 -16.52 -7.03
N GLY A 263 6.80 -17.48 -6.18
CA GLY A 263 7.70 -18.20 -5.27
C GLY A 263 8.85 -18.88 -6.01
N LYS A 264 8.54 -19.67 -7.05
CA LYS A 264 9.57 -20.36 -7.87
C LYS A 264 10.52 -19.40 -8.59
N LEU A 265 10.04 -18.23 -9.01
CA LEU A 265 10.90 -17.19 -9.60
C LEU A 265 11.78 -16.54 -8.53
N SER A 266 11.24 -16.22 -7.36
CA SER A 266 12.01 -15.63 -6.25
C SER A 266 13.09 -16.57 -5.71
N GLU A 267 12.84 -17.87 -5.67
CA GLU A 267 13.83 -18.88 -5.26
C GLU A 267 15.05 -18.92 -6.20
N ARG A 268 14.87 -18.55 -7.47
CA ARG A 268 15.96 -18.41 -8.45
C ARG A 268 16.73 -17.10 -8.31
N HIS A 269 16.13 -16.09 -7.68
CA HIS A 269 16.67 -14.74 -7.50
C HIS A 269 16.66 -14.29 -6.03
N PRO A 270 17.24 -15.09 -5.09
CA PRO A 270 17.06 -14.85 -3.66
C PRO A 270 17.76 -13.59 -3.14
N LYS A 271 18.70 -13.02 -3.90
CA LYS A 271 19.50 -11.84 -3.51
C LYS A 271 19.16 -10.59 -4.31
N ASP A 272 18.52 -10.74 -5.45
CA ASP A 272 18.29 -9.71 -6.46
C ASP A 272 16.83 -9.66 -6.92
N TRP A 273 15.90 -10.30 -6.20
CA TRP A 273 14.48 -10.43 -6.57
C TRP A 273 13.85 -9.12 -7.04
N GLU A 274 14.03 -8.03 -6.30
CA GLU A 274 13.43 -6.73 -6.66
C GLU A 274 14.01 -6.16 -7.96
N THR A 275 15.33 -6.30 -8.18
CA THR A 275 15.98 -5.87 -9.43
C THR A 275 15.54 -6.76 -10.60
N PHE A 276 15.56 -8.08 -10.41
CA PHE A 276 15.10 -9.05 -11.40
C PHE A 276 13.65 -8.79 -11.80
N LYS A 277 12.75 -8.56 -10.84
CA LYS A 277 11.33 -8.28 -11.05
C LYS A 277 11.13 -6.98 -11.84
N ALA A 278 11.87 -5.92 -11.50
CA ALA A 278 11.80 -4.66 -12.25
C ALA A 278 12.25 -4.82 -13.71
N ASP A 279 13.37 -5.52 -13.94
CA ASP A 279 13.88 -5.81 -15.28
C ASP A 279 12.95 -6.72 -16.08
N LEU A 280 12.35 -7.71 -15.42
CA LEU A 280 11.35 -8.59 -16.00
C LEU A 280 10.12 -7.79 -16.47
N ILE A 281 9.57 -6.93 -15.62
CA ILE A 281 8.42 -6.08 -15.99
C ILE A 281 8.79 -5.18 -17.16
N LYS A 282 10.00 -4.62 -17.17
CA LYS A 282 10.50 -3.80 -18.28
C LYS A 282 10.54 -4.60 -19.59
N GLN A 283 11.08 -5.81 -19.58
CA GLN A 283 11.12 -6.69 -20.76
C GLN A 283 9.71 -7.08 -21.22
N TYR A 284 8.83 -7.45 -20.29
CA TYR A 284 7.44 -7.80 -20.61
C TYR A 284 6.71 -6.63 -21.31
N LYS A 285 6.96 -5.39 -20.90
CA LYS A 285 6.37 -4.19 -21.52
C LYS A 285 6.73 -4.00 -23.01
N GLU A 286 7.75 -4.70 -23.51
CA GLU A 286 8.18 -4.67 -24.91
C GLU A 286 7.55 -5.80 -25.76
N THR A 287 6.61 -6.57 -25.20
CA THR A 287 6.00 -7.74 -25.85
C THR A 287 4.60 -7.46 -26.42
N SER A 288 4.17 -8.27 -27.39
CA SER A 288 2.82 -8.21 -27.95
C SER A 288 1.74 -8.62 -26.93
N GLU A 289 2.11 -9.47 -25.98
CA GLU A 289 1.29 -9.95 -24.88
C GLU A 289 0.96 -8.81 -23.92
N TYR A 290 1.91 -7.90 -23.67
CA TYR A 290 1.65 -6.69 -22.90
C TYR A 290 0.74 -5.71 -23.65
N GLU A 291 0.92 -5.52 -24.96
CA GLU A 291 0.03 -4.67 -25.77
C GLU A 291 -1.42 -5.19 -25.70
N ALA A 292 -1.60 -6.52 -25.82
CA ALA A 292 -2.90 -7.15 -25.67
C ALA A 292 -3.48 -6.99 -24.25
N LEU A 293 -2.63 -7.06 -23.22
CA LEU A 293 -3.03 -6.83 -21.84
C LEU A 293 -3.47 -5.38 -21.61
N GLN A 294 -2.77 -4.38 -22.16
CA GLN A 294 -3.14 -2.97 -22.02
C GLN A 294 -4.55 -2.71 -22.57
N ILE A 295 -4.86 -3.23 -23.76
CA ILE A 295 -6.21 -3.11 -24.36
C ILE A 295 -7.29 -3.71 -23.45
N ARG A 296 -6.99 -4.84 -22.80
CA ARG A 296 -7.93 -5.47 -21.84
C ARG A 296 -8.05 -4.66 -20.56
N LEU A 297 -6.95 -4.14 -20.04
CA LEU A 297 -6.94 -3.27 -18.85
C LEU A 297 -7.73 -1.99 -19.08
N ASP A 298 -7.62 -1.35 -20.25
CA ASP A 298 -8.37 -0.13 -20.56
C ASP A 298 -9.89 -0.39 -20.62
N LYS A 299 -10.29 -1.53 -21.21
CA LYS A 299 -11.69 -1.96 -21.20
C LYS A 299 -12.18 -2.30 -19.79
N ALA A 300 -11.34 -2.98 -19.01
CA ALA A 300 -11.62 -3.33 -17.62
C ALA A 300 -11.77 -2.08 -16.74
N GLU A 301 -10.89 -1.10 -16.90
CA GLU A 301 -10.92 0.18 -16.19
C GLU A 301 -12.18 0.97 -16.55
N ALA A 302 -12.51 1.11 -17.83
CA ALA A 302 -13.72 1.80 -18.25
C ALA A 302 -14.99 1.13 -17.69
N LYS A 303 -14.99 -0.20 -17.57
CA LYS A 303 -16.07 -0.96 -16.92
C LYS A 303 -16.10 -0.69 -15.42
N LEU A 304 -14.95 -0.73 -14.74
CA LEU A 304 -14.82 -0.51 -13.30
C LEU A 304 -15.26 0.90 -12.90
N LYS A 305 -14.80 1.93 -13.60
CA LYS A 305 -15.21 3.33 -13.38
C LYS A 305 -16.72 3.51 -13.49
N LYS A 306 -17.38 2.82 -14.42
CA LYS A 306 -18.85 2.81 -14.53
C LYS A 306 -19.52 2.09 -13.36
N GLU A 307 -18.85 1.15 -12.71
CA GLU A 307 -19.38 0.43 -11.55
C GLU A 307 -19.21 1.24 -10.26
N ILE A 308 -18.10 1.97 -10.12
CA ILE A 308 -17.84 2.83 -8.96
C ILE A 308 -18.81 4.03 -8.92
N HIS A 309 -19.15 4.60 -10.07
CA HIS A 309 -20.02 5.78 -10.18
C HIS A 309 -21.52 5.47 -10.40
N LYS A 310 -21.96 4.23 -10.13
CA LYS A 310 -23.38 3.85 -10.15
C LYS A 310 -24.03 4.12 -8.81
#